data_AF-A0AA35SQG0-F1
#
_entry.id   AF-A0AA35SQG0-F1
#
_cell.length_a   1.000
_cell.length_b   1.000
_cell.length_c   1.000
_cell.angle_alpha   90.00
_cell.angle_beta   90.00
_cell.angle_gamma   90.00
#
_symmetry.space_group_name_H-M   'P 1'
#
loop_
_entity.id
_entity.type
_entity.pdbx_description
1 polymer ?
#
loop_
_entity_poly.entity_id
_entity_poly.type
_entity_poly.pdbx_seq_one_letter_code
_entity_poly.pdbx_strand_id
1 'polypeptide(L)'
;MSSRRALLQVLRARTMTTSPNAKRIKLSDEERASQLEHLKTAGWEMVDGRDAIKKSFQFQDFNEAFGFMTRVALKADKMDHHPEWFNVYNRVEVTLSTHDCKGLSQRDITLAEFIEKTAE
;
A
#
# COMPACT_ATOMS: atom_id res chain seq x y z
N MET A 1 21.01 57.14 4.25
CA MET A 1 21.55 56.75 5.57
C MET A 1 20.34 56.60 6.48
N SER A 2 19.91 55.47 7.06
CA SER A 2 20.50 54.19 7.47
C SER A 2 19.30 53.20 7.55
N SER A 3 19.20 52.11 6.80
CA SER A 3 19.91 50.81 6.85
C SER A 3 19.73 49.97 8.14
N ARG A 4 18.74 49.06 8.05
CA ARG A 4 18.78 47.60 8.35
C ARG A 4 18.85 47.07 9.80
N ARG A 5 18.11 45.94 9.93
CA ARG A 5 18.12 44.83 10.93
C ARG A 5 17.20 45.06 12.13
N ALA A 6 16.34 44.12 12.55
CA ALA A 6 16.27 42.69 12.30
C ALA A 6 14.83 42.20 12.47
N LEU A 7 14.36 41.34 11.57
CA LEU A 7 13.38 40.31 11.94
C LEU A 7 13.59 39.12 11.01
N LEU A 8 14.50 38.24 11.41
CA LEU A 8 14.71 36.95 10.78
C LEU A 8 13.54 36.06 11.22
N GLN A 9 12.44 36.08 10.47
CA GLN A 9 11.33 35.16 10.67
C GLN A 9 11.78 33.79 10.16
N VAL A 10 12.28 32.96 11.08
CA VAL A 10 12.67 31.58 10.80
C VAL A 10 11.40 30.80 10.47
N LEU A 11 11.11 30.63 9.18
CA LEU A 11 10.25 29.57 8.67
C LEU A 11 10.89 28.23 9.03
N ARG A 12 10.54 27.69 10.20
CA ARG A 12 10.73 26.27 10.48
C ARG A 12 9.79 25.52 9.56
N ALA A 13 10.29 25.07 8.41
CA ALA A 13 9.68 23.98 7.69
C ALA A 13 9.57 22.81 8.68
N ARG A 14 8.34 22.47 9.08
CA ARG A 14 8.07 21.23 9.80
C ARG A 14 8.48 20.10 8.88
N THR A 15 9.65 19.52 9.13
CA THR A 15 9.95 18.18 8.64
C THR A 15 8.87 17.26 9.21
N MET A 16 7.94 16.82 8.36
CA MET A 16 7.01 15.75 8.70
C MET A 16 7.81 14.45 8.78
N THR A 17 8.43 14.21 9.94
CA THR A 17 8.90 12.89 10.29
C THR A 17 7.66 12.02 10.45
N THR A 18 7.42 11.14 9.48
CA THR A 18 6.31 10.18 9.56
C THR A 18 6.55 9.28 10.76
N SER A 19 5.65 9.37 11.75
CA SER A 19 5.67 8.48 12.91
C SER A 19 5.61 7.02 12.41
N PRO A 20 6.34 6.06 13.03
CA PRO A 20 6.22 4.64 12.71
C PRO A 20 4.76 4.16 12.72
N ASN A 21 3.91 4.81 13.54
CA ASN A 21 2.49 4.51 13.67
C ASN A 21 1.62 5.10 12.55
N ALA A 22 2.09 6.09 11.79
CA ALA A 22 1.30 6.75 10.75
C ALA A 22 0.83 5.75 9.67
N LYS A 23 1.61 4.69 9.42
CA LYS A 23 1.27 3.64 8.47
C LYS A 23 0.19 2.67 8.96
N ARG A 24 -0.13 2.66 10.26
CA ARG A 24 -1.21 1.84 10.84
C ARG A 24 -2.49 2.66 11.05
N ILE A 25 -2.58 3.85 10.45
CA ILE A 25 -3.78 4.68 10.49
C ILE A 25 -4.61 4.36 9.24
N LYS A 26 -5.92 4.28 9.43
CA LYS A 26 -6.88 4.08 8.34
C LYS A 26 -6.79 5.24 7.35
N LEU A 27 -6.77 4.95 6.05
CA LEU A 27 -6.79 5.97 5.01
C LEU A 27 -8.04 6.85 5.14
N SER A 28 -7.84 8.15 5.08
CA SER A 28 -8.89 9.16 4.93
C SER A 28 -9.55 9.10 3.54
N ASP A 29 -10.70 9.75 3.40
CA ASP A 29 -11.42 9.78 2.11
C ASP A 29 -10.60 10.47 1.00
N GLU A 30 -9.82 11.49 1.35
CA GLU A 30 -8.92 12.19 0.41
C GLU A 30 -7.75 11.28 -0.04
N GLU A 31 -7.14 10.56 0.90
CA GLU A 31 -6.10 9.58 0.58
C GLU A 31 -6.66 8.43 -0.26
N ARG A 32 -7.88 7.97 0.02
CA ARG A 32 -8.54 6.93 -0.78
C ARG A 32 -8.81 7.40 -2.21
N ALA A 33 -9.34 8.61 -2.37
CA ALA A 33 -9.63 9.18 -3.68
C ALA A 33 -8.36 9.31 -4.55
N SER A 34 -7.24 9.70 -3.95
CA SER A 34 -5.97 9.86 -4.66
C SER A 34 -5.22 8.55 -4.90
N GLN A 35 -5.19 7.65 -3.91
CA GLN A 35 -4.33 6.46 -3.94
C GLN A 35 -5.03 5.22 -4.49
N LEU A 36 -6.36 5.09 -4.42
CA LEU A 36 -7.02 3.89 -4.94
C LEU A 36 -7.26 3.94 -6.45
N GLU A 37 -7.26 5.12 -7.06
CA GLU A 37 -7.67 5.24 -8.46
C GLU A 37 -6.75 4.48 -9.43
N HIS A 38 -5.43 4.54 -9.21
CA HIS A 38 -4.48 3.80 -10.02
C HIS A 38 -4.59 2.28 -9.80
N LEU A 39 -4.83 1.83 -8.55
CA LEU A 39 -5.04 0.42 -8.24
C LEU A 39 -6.32 -0.11 -8.88
N LYS A 40 -7.40 0.69 -8.88
CA LYS A 40 -8.65 0.34 -9.58
C LYS A 40 -8.43 0.18 -11.07
N THR A 41 -7.68 1.10 -11.68
CA THR A 41 -7.32 1.02 -13.11
C THR A 41 -6.51 -0.25 -13.40
N ALA A 42 -5.68 -0.67 -12.45
CA ALA A 42 -4.94 -1.93 -12.51
C ALA A 42 -5.80 -3.18 -12.20
N GLY A 43 -7.09 -3.04 -11.89
CA GLY A 43 -8.00 -4.16 -11.64
C GLY A 43 -8.14 -4.58 -10.17
N TRP A 44 -7.69 -3.76 -9.21
CA TRP A 44 -8.03 -3.95 -7.81
C TRP A 44 -9.44 -3.45 -7.51
N GLU A 45 -10.17 -4.22 -6.71
CA GLU A 45 -11.56 -3.94 -6.35
C GLU A 45 -11.72 -3.84 -4.84
N MET A 46 -12.72 -3.10 -4.38
CA MET A 46 -13.13 -3.14 -2.98
C MET A 46 -13.80 -4.48 -2.66
N VAL A 47 -13.55 -5.01 -1.47
CA VAL A 47 -14.28 -6.19 -0.96
C VAL A 47 -15.65 -5.75 -0.44
N ASP A 48 -16.72 -6.43 -0.85
CA ASP A 48 -18.05 -6.14 -0.34
C ASP A 48 -18.14 -6.43 1.17
N GLY A 49 -18.77 -5.52 1.92
CA GLY A 49 -18.91 -5.61 3.37
C GLY A 49 -17.60 -5.53 4.19
N ARG A 50 -16.44 -5.27 3.57
CA ARG A 50 -15.15 -5.22 4.26
C ARG A 50 -14.26 -4.10 3.72
N ASP A 51 -13.62 -3.35 4.62
CA ASP A 51 -12.65 -2.33 4.21
C ASP A 51 -11.30 -2.96 3.83
N ALA A 52 -11.27 -3.50 2.62
CA ALA A 52 -10.16 -4.22 2.02
C ALA A 52 -10.20 -4.07 0.50
N ILE A 53 -9.06 -4.29 -0.15
CA ILE A 53 -8.95 -4.39 -1.61
C ILE A 53 -8.58 -5.81 -2.01
N LYS A 54 -9.04 -6.26 -3.17
CA LYS A 54 -8.71 -7.57 -3.72
C LYS A 54 -8.37 -7.51 -5.21
N LYS A 55 -7.56 -8.46 -5.69
CA LYS A 55 -7.30 -8.69 -7.12
C LYS A 55 -6.95 -10.16 -7.36
N SER A 56 -7.34 -10.67 -8.53
CA SER A 56 -6.93 -12.00 -9.00
C SER A 56 -5.83 -11.87 -10.06
N PHE A 57 -4.75 -12.61 -9.88
CA PHE A 57 -3.62 -12.69 -10.82
C PHE A 57 -3.62 -14.07 -11.49
N GLN A 58 -3.31 -14.07 -12.78
CA GLN A 58 -3.30 -15.26 -13.63
C GLN A 58 -1.94 -15.37 -14.30
N PHE A 59 -1.25 -16.48 -14.05
CA PHE A 59 0.10 -16.77 -14.56
C PHE A 59 0.06 -17.92 -15.58
N GLN A 60 1.19 -18.21 -16.22
CA GLN A 60 1.31 -19.31 -17.18
C GLN A 60 1.14 -20.67 -16.49
N ASP A 61 1.81 -20.87 -15.36
CA ASP A 61 1.79 -22.12 -14.59
C ASP A 61 1.96 -21.89 -13.08
N PHE A 62 2.03 -22.99 -12.33
CA PHE A 62 2.25 -22.94 -10.88
C PHE A 62 3.64 -22.44 -10.49
N ASN A 63 4.68 -22.71 -11.28
CA ASN A 63 6.03 -22.30 -10.95
C ASN A 63 6.15 -20.78 -10.98
N GLU A 64 5.58 -20.16 -12.02
CA GLU A 64 5.53 -18.70 -12.15
C GLU A 64 4.69 -18.07 -11.03
N ALA A 65 3.49 -18.61 -10.76
CA ALA A 65 2.63 -18.15 -9.67
C ALA A 65 3.34 -18.21 -8.31
N PHE A 66 4.02 -19.31 -8.01
CA PHE A 66 4.73 -19.48 -6.74
C PHE A 66 6.00 -18.62 -6.66
N GLY A 67 6.66 -18.36 -7.80
CA GLY A 67 7.76 -17.40 -7.91
C GLY A 67 7.30 -15.97 -7.59
N PHE A 68 6.15 -15.55 -8.13
CA PHE A 68 5.48 -14.31 -7.75
C PHE A 68 5.18 -14.27 -6.25
N MET A 69 4.52 -15.30 -5.71
CA MET A 69 4.18 -15.40 -4.29
C MET A 69 5.42 -15.28 -3.40
N THR A 70 6.53 -15.94 -3.75
CA THR A 70 7.78 -15.88 -3.00
C THR A 70 8.33 -14.45 -2.91
N ARG A 71 8.33 -13.70 -4.02
CA ARG A 71 8.78 -12.30 -4.03
C ARG A 71 7.90 -11.41 -3.15
N VAL A 72 6.58 -11.62 -3.20
CA VAL A 72 5.61 -10.91 -2.35
C VAL A 72 5.82 -11.25 -0.87
N ALA A 73 6.05 -12.52 -0.53
CA ALA A 73 6.30 -12.96 0.84
C ALA A 73 7.53 -12.27 1.46
N LEU A 74 8.63 -12.15 0.71
CA LEU A 74 9.84 -11.45 1.18
C LEU A 74 9.58 -9.96 1.44
N LYS A 75 8.77 -9.32 0.59
CA LYS A 75 8.36 -7.93 0.78
C LYS A 75 7.44 -7.77 1.99
N ALA A 76 6.48 -8.67 2.14
CA ALA A 76 5.52 -8.70 3.23
C ALA A 76 6.24 -8.80 4.58
N ASP A 77 7.19 -9.74 4.72
CA ASP A 77 7.99 -9.92 5.93
C ASP A 77 8.81 -8.66 6.27
N LYS A 78 9.48 -8.07 5.27
CA LYS A 78 10.20 -6.80 5.43
C LYS A 78 9.30 -5.64 5.88
N MET A 79 8.03 -5.66 5.48
CA MET A 79 7.04 -4.65 5.84
C MET A 79 6.29 -4.97 7.14
N ASP A 80 6.48 -6.18 7.70
CA ASP A 80 5.65 -6.76 8.75
C ASP A 80 4.14 -6.72 8.40
N HIS A 81 3.82 -6.78 7.10
CA HIS A 81 2.47 -6.60 6.56
C HIS A 81 2.17 -7.69 5.55
N HIS A 82 1.23 -8.57 5.88
CA HIS A 82 1.02 -9.80 5.13
C HIS A 82 -0.29 -9.76 4.34
N PRO A 83 -0.31 -10.29 3.11
CA PRO A 83 -1.55 -10.46 2.38
C PRO A 83 -2.38 -11.61 2.96
N GLU A 84 -3.69 -11.54 2.77
CA GLU A 84 -4.53 -12.73 2.74
C GLU A 84 -4.58 -13.22 1.29
N TRP A 85 -4.32 -14.49 1.04
CA TRP A 85 -4.37 -15.01 -0.33
C TRP A 85 -4.86 -16.45 -0.43
N PHE A 86 -5.31 -16.79 -1.64
CA PHE A 86 -5.68 -18.14 -2.05
C PHE A 86 -5.02 -18.45 -3.38
N ASN A 87 -4.37 -19.60 -3.50
CA ASN A 87 -3.71 -20.03 -4.74
C ASN A 87 -4.24 -21.39 -5.19
N VAL A 88 -4.57 -21.49 -6.48
CA VAL A 88 -4.88 -22.74 -7.16
C VAL A 88 -4.12 -22.75 -8.48
N TYR A 89 -3.09 -23.59 -8.57
CA TYR A 89 -2.23 -23.70 -9.74
C TYR A 89 -1.68 -22.33 -10.15
N ASN A 90 -2.08 -21.83 -11.32
CA ASN A 90 -1.59 -20.59 -11.90
C ASN A 90 -2.44 -19.36 -11.55
N ARG A 91 -3.45 -19.48 -10.67
CA ARG A 91 -4.25 -18.35 -10.19
C ARG A 91 -3.91 -18.00 -8.74
N VAL A 92 -3.68 -16.73 -8.45
CA VAL A 92 -3.47 -16.21 -7.09
C VAL A 92 -4.47 -15.08 -6.82
N GLU A 93 -5.34 -15.28 -5.84
CA GLU A 93 -6.31 -14.29 -5.38
C GLU A 93 -5.74 -13.61 -4.13
N VAL A 94 -5.56 -12.30 -4.18
CA VAL A 94 -4.96 -11.51 -3.09
C VAL A 94 -6.00 -10.57 -2.51
N THR A 95 -6.08 -10.49 -1.18
CA THR A 95 -6.85 -9.51 -0.42
C THR A 95 -5.93 -8.78 0.57
N LEU A 96 -6.02 -7.45 0.63
CA LEU A 96 -5.21 -6.61 1.51
C LEU A 96 -6.11 -5.77 2.42
N SER A 97 -5.78 -5.77 3.71
CA SER A 97 -6.36 -4.91 4.74
C SER A 97 -5.41 -4.87 5.93
N THR A 98 -5.40 -3.78 6.68
CA THR A 98 -4.60 -3.65 7.89
C THR A 98 -5.44 -3.96 9.12
N HIS A 99 -5.14 -5.08 9.79
CA HIS A 99 -5.85 -5.54 10.97
C HIS A 99 -5.84 -4.52 12.12
N ASP A 100 -4.69 -3.88 12.37
CA ASP A 100 -4.49 -2.95 13.49
C ASP A 100 -5.49 -1.77 13.46
N CYS A 101 -5.84 -1.28 12.26
CA CYS A 101 -6.83 -0.22 12.07
C CYS A 101 -8.18 -0.70 11.53
N LYS A 102 -8.38 -2.02 11.43
CA LYS A 102 -9.62 -2.64 10.90
C LYS A 102 -10.03 -2.04 9.55
N GLY A 103 -9.07 -1.89 8.64
CA GLY A 103 -9.33 -1.26 7.35
C GLY A 103 -8.09 -1.00 6.51
N LEU A 104 -8.27 -0.31 5.40
CA LEU A 104 -7.17 0.06 4.50
C LEU A 104 -6.27 1.11 5.14
N SER A 105 -4.96 0.88 5.07
CA SER A 105 -3.91 1.81 5.45
C SER A 105 -2.91 2.02 4.31
N GLN A 106 -1.93 2.90 4.53
CA GLN A 106 -0.82 3.08 3.60
C GLN A 106 -0.04 1.78 3.34
N ARG A 107 -0.03 0.83 4.28
CA ARG A 107 0.68 -0.46 4.12
C ARG A 107 0.04 -1.31 3.02
N ASP A 108 -1.28 -1.28 2.93
CA ASP A 108 -2.04 -2.00 1.90
C ASP A 108 -1.72 -1.43 0.52
N ILE A 109 -1.69 -0.10 0.39
CA ILE A 109 -1.32 0.58 -0.87
C ILE A 109 0.12 0.21 -1.27
N THR A 110 1.08 0.36 -0.37
CA THR A 110 2.49 0.06 -0.67
C THR A 110 2.71 -1.40 -1.05
N LEU A 111 1.97 -2.33 -0.44
CA LEU A 111 2.09 -3.75 -0.79
C LEU A 111 1.39 -4.05 -2.12
N ALA A 112 0.22 -3.46 -2.40
CA ALA A 112 -0.48 -3.59 -3.68
C ALA A 112 0.39 -3.10 -4.85
N GLU A 113 1.01 -1.92 -4.71
CA GLU A 113 1.92 -1.37 -5.73
C GLU A 113 3.15 -2.26 -5.97
N PHE A 114 3.68 -2.88 -4.92
CA PHE A 114 4.77 -3.84 -5.07
C PHE A 114 4.30 -5.11 -5.78
N ILE A 115 3.11 -5.61 -5.42
CA ILE A 115 2.49 -6.77 -6.05
C ILE A 115 2.30 -6.54 -7.55
N GLU A 116 1.78 -5.37 -7.97
CA GLU A 116 1.65 -5.03 -9.40
C GLU A 116 2.98 -5.14 -10.13
N LYS A 117 4.03 -4.48 -9.61
CA LYS A 117 5.38 -4.52 -10.21
C LYS A 117 6.01 -5.91 -10.24
N THR A 118 5.52 -6.84 -9.41
CA THR A 118 6.04 -8.20 -9.29
C THR A 118 5.30 -9.18 -10.19
N ALA A 119 4.08 -8.82 -10.61
CA ALA A 119 3.21 -9.59 -11.47
C ALA A 119 3.37 -9.24 -12.96
N GLU A 120 3.99 -8.11 -13.29
CA GLU A 120 4.59 -7.81 -14.61
C GLU A 120 5.74 -8.78 -14.92
#